data_AF-A0A2N8DM85-F1
#
_entry.id   AF-A0A2N8DM85-F1
#
_cell.length_a   1.000
_cell.length_b   1.000
_cell.length_c   1.000
_cell.angle_alpha   90.00
_cell.angle_beta   90.00
_cell.angle_gamma   90.00
#
_symmetry.space_group_name_H-M   'P 1'
#
loop_
_entity.id
_entity.type
_entity.pdbx_description
1 polymer ?
#
loop_
_entity_poly.entity_id
_entity_poly.type
_entity_poly.pdbx_seq_one_letter_code
_entity_poly.pdbx_strand_id
1 'polypeptide(L)'
;MLELILKIAAMIATGVVSLAVPEVVSRVSTRRPKIFDYHDLLEEAEKARAAGADAASVQLAFSCIEIMLDQILDNNEGETDFTKKIKYAQQVGVVSDDVAAELKRLSGIRARVIHPRPNQVKIGTTPEDAASFIDRVRRALLDIEHAEIELQYKPT
;
A
#
# COMPACT_ATOMS: atom_id res chain seq x y z
N MET A 1 24.95 -10.42 0.18
CA MET A 1 23.71 -9.91 0.81
C MET A 1 23.82 -8.47 1.33
N LEU A 2 24.97 -8.02 1.86
CA LEU A 2 25.14 -6.63 2.30
C LEU A 2 25.05 -5.57 1.17
N GLU A 3 25.42 -5.94 -0.06
CA GLU A 3 25.46 -4.99 -1.20
C GLU A 3 24.08 -4.56 -1.72
N LEU A 4 23.03 -5.36 -1.50
CA LEU A 4 21.70 -5.05 -2.01
C LEU A 4 21.03 -3.95 -1.18
N ILE A 5 21.29 -3.94 0.13
CA ILE A 5 20.76 -2.93 1.07
C ILE A 5 21.44 -1.58 0.84
N LEU A 6 22.73 -1.56 0.50
CA LEU A 6 23.48 -0.31 0.24
C LEU A 6 23.03 0.40 -1.05
N LYS A 7 22.59 -0.35 -2.07
CA LYS A 7 22.12 0.23 -3.35
C LYS A 7 20.78 0.93 -3.23
N ILE A 8 19.88 0.44 -2.38
CA ILE A 8 18.59 1.09 -2.12
C ILE A 8 18.80 2.42 -1.38
N ALA A 9 19.77 2.47 -0.46
CA ALA A 9 20.11 3.69 0.27
C ALA A 9 20.75 4.78 -0.62
N ALA A 10 21.53 4.40 -1.66
CA ALA A 10 22.22 5.36 -2.53
C ALA A 10 21.29 6.03 -3.56
N MET A 11 20.20 5.37 -3.97
CA MET A 11 19.33 5.86 -5.05
C MET A 11 18.42 7.03 -4.62
N ILE A 12 18.29 7.28 -3.32
CA ILE A 12 17.47 8.37 -2.77
C ILE A 12 18.24 9.71 -2.77
N ALA A 13 19.56 9.70 -2.99
CA ALA A 13 20.43 10.86 -2.74
C ALA A 13 20.74 11.76 -3.96
N THR A 14 20.22 11.49 -5.16
CA THR A 14 20.60 12.27 -6.37
C THR A 14 19.39 12.83 -7.10
N GLY A 15 18.64 13.70 -6.43
CA GLY A 15 17.73 14.63 -7.11
C GLY A 15 18.48 15.88 -7.55
N VAL A 16 18.83 16.00 -8.83
CA VAL A 16 18.64 17.18 -9.71
C VAL A 16 19.07 16.80 -11.14
N VAL A 17 18.28 17.12 -12.17
CA VAL A 17 18.65 17.94 -13.36
C VAL A 17 17.44 18.02 -14.33
N SER A 18 17.02 19.26 -14.61
CA SER A 18 16.08 19.73 -15.65
C SER A 18 16.34 19.20 -17.08
N LEU A 19 15.29 19.13 -17.93
CA LEU A 19 15.19 19.79 -19.26
C LEU A 19 14.02 19.23 -20.14
N ALA A 20 12.95 20.02 -20.25
CA ALA A 20 12.17 20.41 -21.45
C ALA A 20 11.96 19.48 -22.70
N VAL A 21 10.66 19.23 -23.02
CA VAL A 21 9.94 19.16 -24.35
C VAL A 21 10.14 17.90 -25.25
N PRO A 22 9.20 17.45 -26.15
CA PRO A 22 7.75 17.70 -26.41
C PRO A 22 6.84 16.44 -26.45
N GLU A 23 5.52 16.67 -26.56
CA GLU A 23 4.51 15.74 -27.09
C GLU A 23 4.95 15.01 -28.37
N VAL A 24 4.70 13.68 -28.45
CA VAL A 24 3.96 12.98 -29.53
C VAL A 24 4.02 11.46 -29.27
N VAL A 25 2.86 10.93 -28.89
CA VAL A 25 2.29 9.60 -29.21
C VAL A 25 3.27 8.45 -29.49
N SER A 26 3.36 7.50 -28.56
CA SER A 26 3.44 6.08 -28.94
C SER A 26 2.94 5.18 -27.82
N ARG A 27 1.81 4.54 -28.09
CA ARG A 27 1.24 3.42 -27.34
C ARG A 27 2.21 2.23 -27.39
N VAL A 28 3.17 2.16 -26.48
CA VAL A 28 3.77 0.91 -26.02
C VAL A 28 4.24 1.15 -24.58
N SER A 29 3.39 0.88 -23.59
CA SER A 29 3.83 0.77 -22.19
C SER A 29 4.58 -0.55 -22.04
N THR A 30 5.80 -0.60 -22.60
CA THR A 30 6.71 -1.72 -22.38
C THR A 30 7.34 -1.58 -21.02
N ARG A 31 6.87 -2.43 -20.12
CA ARG A 31 7.64 -3.10 -19.06
C ARG A 31 8.34 -2.17 -18.08
N ARG A 32 7.60 -1.72 -17.06
CA ARG A 32 8.15 -1.67 -15.71
C ARG A 32 8.07 -3.09 -15.12
N PRO A 33 9.08 -3.58 -14.39
CA PRO A 33 9.00 -4.90 -13.76
C PRO A 33 7.83 -4.89 -12.77
N LYS A 34 6.73 -5.54 -13.14
CA LYS A 34 5.54 -5.76 -12.30
C LYS A 34 5.87 -6.83 -11.27
N ILE A 35 6.47 -6.42 -10.17
CA ILE A 35 6.27 -7.06 -8.87
C ILE A 35 5.80 -5.88 -8.01
N PHE A 36 4.64 -5.88 -7.38
CA PHE A 36 4.04 -6.95 -6.61
C PHE A 36 2.55 -7.03 -6.87
N ASP A 37 2.08 -8.19 -7.33
CA ASP A 37 0.72 -8.60 -7.00
C ASP A 37 0.60 -8.48 -5.47
N TYR A 38 -0.37 -7.69 -4.99
CA TYR A 38 -0.54 -7.51 -3.55
C TYR A 38 -0.86 -8.87 -2.88
N HIS A 39 -1.30 -9.88 -3.64
CA HIS A 39 -1.46 -11.26 -3.19
C HIS A 39 -0.13 -11.90 -2.74
N ASP A 40 0.96 -11.71 -3.49
CA ASP A 40 2.29 -12.22 -3.11
C ASP A 40 2.75 -11.58 -1.79
N LEU A 41 2.49 -10.27 -1.65
CA LEU A 41 2.87 -9.53 -0.45
C LEU A 41 2.01 -9.92 0.77
N LEU A 42 0.74 -10.25 0.58
CA LEU A 42 -0.12 -10.84 1.60
C LEU A 42 0.38 -12.23 2.04
N GLU A 43 0.87 -13.05 1.11
CA GLU A 43 1.46 -14.35 1.45
C GLU A 43 2.72 -14.17 2.30
N GLU A 44 3.59 -13.23 1.94
CA GLU A 44 4.77 -12.88 2.75
C GLU A 44 4.39 -12.32 4.13
N ALA A 45 3.29 -11.56 4.23
CA ALA A 45 2.78 -11.11 5.52
C ALA A 45 2.35 -12.28 6.42
N GLU A 46 1.72 -13.31 5.85
CA GLU A 46 1.33 -14.53 6.58
C GLU A 46 2.56 -15.37 6.99
N LYS A 47 3.57 -15.49 6.12
CA LYS A 47 4.85 -16.14 6.45
C LYS A 47 5.56 -15.42 7.60
N ALA A 48 5.61 -14.09 7.57
CA ALA A 48 6.19 -13.30 8.66
C ALA A 48 5.46 -13.54 9.98
N ARG A 49 4.13 -13.60 9.97
CA ARG A 49 3.32 -13.93 11.16
C ARG A 49 3.63 -15.33 11.68
N ALA A 50 3.66 -16.34 10.80
CA ALA A 50 3.97 -17.72 11.17
C ALA A 50 5.38 -17.86 11.78
N ALA A 51 6.32 -17.01 11.37
CA ALA A 51 7.67 -16.93 11.95
C ALA A 51 7.75 -16.13 13.27
N GLY A 52 6.62 -15.62 13.79
CA GLY A 52 6.57 -14.79 15.00
C GLY A 52 7.05 -13.35 14.79
N ALA A 53 7.20 -12.91 13.53
CA ALA A 53 7.56 -11.55 13.17
C ALA A 53 6.31 -10.67 12.97
N ASP A 54 5.47 -10.58 14.00
CA ASP A 54 4.14 -9.93 13.95
C ASP A 54 4.19 -8.48 13.47
N ALA A 55 5.17 -7.70 13.93
CA ALA A 55 5.32 -6.31 13.51
C ALA A 55 5.67 -6.18 12.02
N ALA A 56 6.49 -7.10 11.49
CA ALA A 56 6.82 -7.14 10.07
C ALA A 56 5.61 -7.59 9.24
N SER A 57 4.85 -8.57 9.75
CA SER A 57 3.59 -9.02 9.14
C SER A 57 2.60 -7.87 8.98
N VAL A 58 2.37 -7.07 10.02
CA VAL A 58 1.49 -5.88 9.99
C VAL A 58 1.99 -4.85 8.96
N GLN A 59 3.30 -4.59 8.91
CA GLN A 59 3.88 -3.68 7.92
C GLN A 59 3.66 -4.18 6.48
N LEU A 60 3.95 -5.45 6.21
CA LEU A 60 3.80 -6.05 4.87
C LEU A 60 2.33 -6.04 4.43
N ALA A 61 1.42 -6.44 5.30
CA ALA A 61 -0.01 -6.41 5.04
C ALA A 61 -0.50 -4.98 4.74
N PHE A 62 -0.07 -3.99 5.53
CA PHE A 62 -0.48 -2.61 5.27
C PHE A 62 0.08 -2.05 3.95
N SER A 63 1.29 -2.44 3.56
CA SER A 63 1.88 -2.02 2.28
C SER A 63 1.09 -2.54 1.06
N CYS A 64 0.31 -3.62 1.20
CA CYS A 64 -0.61 -4.07 0.16
C CYS A 64 -1.66 -3.00 -0.18
N ILE A 65 -2.20 -2.32 0.85
CA ILE A 65 -3.15 -1.21 0.67
C ILE A 65 -2.47 -0.02 0.00
N GLU A 66 -1.26 0.32 0.41
CA GLU A 66 -0.51 1.43 -0.19
C GLU A 66 -0.29 1.19 -1.69
N ILE A 67 0.11 -0.02 -2.06
CA ILE A 67 0.29 -0.44 -3.47
C ILE A 67 -1.03 -0.35 -4.24
N MET A 68 -2.13 -0.89 -3.70
CA MET A 68 -3.45 -0.85 -4.36
C MET A 68 -3.89 0.60 -4.61
N LEU A 69 -3.79 1.47 -3.60
CA LEU A 69 -4.14 2.89 -3.77
C LEU A 69 -3.24 3.59 -4.79
N ASP A 70 -1.95 3.26 -4.84
CA ASP A 70 -1.02 3.81 -5.83
C ASP A 70 -1.32 3.36 -7.25
N GLN A 71 -1.80 2.13 -7.43
CA GLN A 71 -2.26 1.61 -8.72
C GLN A 71 -3.50 2.37 -9.21
N ILE A 72 -4.47 2.60 -8.32
CA ILE A 72 -5.70 3.36 -8.63
C ILE A 72 -5.40 4.83 -8.96
N LEU A 73 -4.37 5.39 -8.33
CA LEU A 73 -3.92 6.78 -8.55
C LEU A 73 -3.10 6.97 -9.83
N ASP A 74 -2.87 5.90 -10.60
CA ASP A 74 -2.16 5.89 -11.87
C ASP A 74 -0.80 6.64 -11.81
N ASN A 75 -0.03 6.41 -10.74
CA ASN A 75 1.25 7.06 -10.46
C ASN A 75 1.22 8.59 -10.61
N ASN A 76 0.34 9.32 -9.89
CA ASN A 76 0.66 10.72 -9.59
C ASN A 76 2.09 10.76 -9.01
N GLU A 77 3.05 11.32 -9.75
CA GLU A 77 4.51 11.25 -9.54
C GLU A 77 4.99 12.04 -8.29
N GLY A 78 4.17 12.12 -7.26
CA GLY A 78 4.49 12.74 -5.99
C GLY A 78 4.21 11.79 -4.83
N GLU A 79 5.04 11.88 -3.80
CA GLU A 79 4.80 11.26 -2.49
C GLU A 79 3.49 11.82 -1.91
N THR A 80 2.38 11.17 -2.28
CA THR A 80 1.05 11.60 -1.90
C THR A 80 0.76 11.02 -0.53
N ASP A 81 0.54 11.87 0.46
CA ASP A 81 0.18 11.43 1.82
C ASP A 81 -0.97 10.42 1.79
N PHE A 82 -0.91 9.39 2.63
CA PHE A 82 -1.89 8.29 2.65
C PHE A 82 -3.33 8.79 2.81
N THR A 83 -3.54 9.84 3.61
CA THR A 83 -4.88 10.46 3.77
C THR A 83 -5.39 11.07 2.47
N LYS A 84 -4.49 11.67 1.67
CA LYS A 84 -4.83 12.21 0.35
C LYS A 84 -5.14 11.09 -0.64
N LYS A 85 -4.40 9.96 -0.60
CA LYS A 85 -4.68 8.78 -1.42
C LYS A 85 -6.09 8.26 -1.18
N ILE A 86 -6.47 8.09 0.09
CA ILE A 86 -7.84 7.68 0.47
C ILE A 86 -8.88 8.68 -0.06
N LYS A 87 -8.66 9.98 0.16
CA LYS A 87 -9.62 11.01 -0.25
C LYS A 87 -9.85 11.00 -1.76
N TYR A 88 -8.80 10.84 -2.55
CA TYR A 88 -8.92 10.72 -4.00
C TYR A 88 -9.67 9.44 -4.38
N ALA A 89 -9.30 8.30 -3.79
CA ALA A 89 -9.98 7.04 -4.02
C ALA A 89 -11.49 7.12 -3.72
N GLN A 90 -11.88 7.86 -2.67
CA GLN A 90 -13.29 8.16 -2.40
C GLN A 90 -13.94 9.03 -3.49
N GLN A 91 -13.23 10.04 -4.00
CA GLN A 91 -13.74 10.94 -5.05
C GLN A 91 -13.98 10.22 -6.38
N VAL A 92 -13.14 9.25 -6.73
CA VAL A 92 -13.31 8.43 -7.95
C VAL A 92 -14.27 7.26 -7.74
N GLY A 93 -14.73 7.04 -6.51
CA GLY A 93 -15.76 6.04 -6.17
C GLY A 93 -15.26 4.63 -5.94
N VAL A 94 -13.95 4.39 -5.88
CA VAL A 94 -13.36 3.05 -5.59
C VAL A 94 -13.28 2.73 -4.09
N VAL A 95 -13.44 3.75 -3.24
CA VAL A 95 -13.40 3.61 -1.77
C VAL A 95 -14.66 4.23 -1.18
N SER A 96 -15.45 3.44 -0.45
CA SER A 96 -16.61 3.94 0.30
C SER A 96 -16.18 4.65 1.60
N ASP A 97 -17.09 5.37 2.24
CA ASP A 97 -16.82 6.02 3.54
C ASP A 97 -16.45 5.01 4.63
N ASP A 98 -17.07 3.84 4.62
CA ASP A 98 -16.79 2.76 5.58
C ASP A 98 -15.39 2.18 5.36
N VAL A 99 -15.02 1.92 4.09
CA VAL A 99 -13.68 1.46 3.73
C VAL A 99 -12.65 2.53 4.09
N ALA A 100 -12.90 3.80 3.79
CA ALA A 100 -12.00 4.90 4.16
C ALA A 100 -11.77 5.01 5.68
N ALA A 101 -12.83 4.84 6.48
CA ALA A 101 -12.73 4.80 7.93
C ALA A 101 -11.89 3.60 8.41
N GLU A 102 -12.05 2.45 7.76
CA GLU A 102 -11.27 1.25 8.05
C GLU A 102 -9.79 1.40 7.68
N LEU A 103 -9.46 1.94 6.51
CA LEU A 103 -8.09 2.22 6.09
C LEU A 103 -7.38 3.18 7.07
N LYS A 104 -8.08 4.20 7.57
CA LYS A 104 -7.55 5.09 8.63
C LYS A 104 -7.29 4.35 9.94
N ARG A 105 -8.19 3.45 10.35
CA ARG A 105 -7.98 2.60 11.54
C ARG A 105 -6.77 1.70 11.39
N LEU A 106 -6.62 1.05 10.23
CA LEU A 106 -5.49 0.16 9.92
C LEU A 106 -4.16 0.94 9.91
N SER A 107 -4.13 2.13 9.30
CA SER A 107 -2.97 3.03 9.31
C SER A 107 -2.57 3.41 10.75
N GLY A 108 -3.56 3.72 11.59
CA GLY A 108 -3.33 4.00 13.00
C GLY A 108 -2.77 2.81 13.79
N ILE A 109 -3.20 1.58 13.51
CA ILE A 109 -2.62 0.37 14.11
C ILE A 109 -1.18 0.18 13.65
N ARG A 110 -0.94 0.22 12.33
CA ARG A 110 0.40 0.09 11.72
C ARG A 110 1.41 1.09 12.31
N ALA A 111 1.01 2.35 12.47
CA ALA A 111 1.84 3.38 13.09
C ALA A 111 2.23 3.04 14.54
N ARG A 112 1.31 2.48 15.34
CA ARG A 112 1.58 2.06 16.72
C ARG A 112 2.48 0.84 16.82
N VAL A 113 2.41 -0.06 15.85
CA VAL A 113 3.24 -1.27 15.79
C VAL A 113 4.69 -0.91 15.45
N ILE A 114 4.91 0.01 14.50
CA ILE A 114 6.24 0.39 14.01
C ILE A 114 6.90 1.43 14.92
N HIS A 115 6.11 2.35 15.45
CA HIS A 115 6.58 3.41 16.33
C HIS A 115 5.86 3.34 17.68
N PRO A 116 6.09 2.28 18.48
CA PRO A 116 5.43 2.10 19.76
C PRO A 116 5.84 3.21 20.72
N ARG A 117 4.85 3.92 21.29
CA ARG A 117 5.10 4.88 22.35
C ARG A 117 5.24 4.14 23.69
N PRO A 118 6.13 4.57 24.60
CA PRO A 118 6.42 3.86 25.86
C PRO A 118 5.19 3.53 26.73
N ASN A 119 4.15 4.37 26.69
CA ASN A 119 2.96 4.25 27.53
C ASN A 119 1.69 3.85 26.75
N GLN A 120 1.85 3.27 25.56
CA GLN A 120 0.73 2.94 24.69
C GLN A 120 0.42 1.44 24.74
N VAL A 121 -0.87 1.11 24.71
CA VAL A 121 -1.33 -0.28 24.57
C VAL A 121 -0.73 -0.84 23.27
N LYS A 122 0.00 -1.94 23.39
CA LYS A 122 0.55 -2.66 22.24
C LYS A 122 -0.60 -3.37 21.54
N ILE A 123 -1.11 -2.76 20.48
CA ILE A 123 -2.14 -3.32 19.59
C ILE A 123 -1.42 -3.72 18.31
N GLY A 124 -1.65 -4.94 17.80
CA GLY A 124 -0.96 -5.40 16.59
C GLY A 124 0.38 -6.08 16.86
N THR A 125 0.61 -6.55 18.09
CA THR A 125 1.90 -7.12 18.52
C THR A 125 1.80 -8.56 19.02
N THR A 126 0.62 -9.18 18.92
CA THR A 126 0.45 -10.62 19.17
C THR A 126 0.15 -11.32 17.84
N PRO A 127 0.34 -12.65 17.77
CA PRO A 127 -0.01 -13.42 16.58
C PRO A 127 -1.49 -13.30 16.21
N GLU A 128 -2.39 -13.23 17.20
CA GLU A 128 -3.84 -13.07 17.01
C GLU A 128 -4.18 -11.68 16.47
N ASP A 129 -3.53 -10.64 17.00
CA ASP A 129 -3.69 -9.28 16.50
C ASP A 129 -3.18 -9.15 15.06
N ALA A 130 -2.03 -9.76 14.74
CA ALA A 130 -1.46 -9.76 13.40
C ALA A 130 -2.35 -10.52 12.40
N ALA A 131 -2.89 -11.68 12.79
CA ALA A 131 -3.85 -12.43 11.98
C ALA A 131 -5.13 -11.60 11.72
N SER A 132 -5.71 -11.02 12.77
CA SER A 132 -6.88 -10.14 12.67
C SER A 132 -6.62 -8.92 11.78
N PHE A 133 -5.42 -8.35 11.86
CA PHE A 133 -4.99 -7.25 11.00
C PHE A 133 -4.93 -7.67 9.53
N ILE A 134 -4.29 -8.80 9.21
CA ILE A 134 -4.21 -9.33 7.85
C ILE A 134 -5.61 -9.59 7.27
N ASP A 135 -6.53 -10.18 8.05
CA ASP A 135 -7.90 -10.44 7.58
C ASP A 135 -8.70 -9.16 7.30
N ARG A 136 -8.45 -8.09 8.07
CA ARG A 136 -9.07 -6.79 7.82
C ARG A 136 -8.49 -6.11 6.59
N VAL A 137 -7.17 -6.20 6.39
CA VAL A 137 -6.49 -5.74 5.17
C VAL A 137 -7.06 -6.48 3.95
N ARG A 138 -7.17 -7.81 4.00
CA ARG A 138 -7.69 -8.64 2.90
C ARG A 138 -9.11 -8.22 2.51
N ARG A 139 -9.99 -7.99 3.50
CA ARG A 139 -11.35 -7.50 3.24
C ARG A 139 -11.36 -6.12 2.59
N ALA A 140 -10.59 -5.17 3.11
CA ALA A 140 -10.52 -3.83 2.53
C ALA A 140 -10.01 -3.86 1.08
N LEU A 141 -9.03 -4.71 0.75
CA LEU A 141 -8.53 -4.88 -0.61
C LEU A 141 -9.59 -5.45 -1.56
N LEU A 142 -10.33 -6.48 -1.13
CA LEU A 142 -11.45 -7.05 -1.90
C LEU A 142 -12.57 -6.03 -2.14
N ASP A 143 -12.92 -5.24 -1.14
CA ASP A 143 -13.94 -4.19 -1.27
C ASP A 143 -13.53 -3.13 -2.30
N ILE A 144 -12.25 -2.75 -2.31
CA ILE A 144 -11.69 -1.79 -3.28
C ILE A 144 -11.66 -2.40 -4.69
N GLU A 145 -11.19 -3.64 -4.83
CA GLU A 145 -11.11 -4.34 -6.12
C GLU A 145 -12.50 -4.52 -6.74
N HIS A 146 -13.50 -4.92 -5.96
CA HIS A 146 -14.88 -5.02 -6.43
C HIS A 146 -15.41 -3.67 -6.91
N ALA A 147 -15.18 -2.59 -6.15
CA ALA A 147 -15.60 -1.25 -6.54
C ALA A 147 -14.90 -0.77 -7.83
N GLU A 148 -13.62 -1.08 -8.00
CA GLU A 148 -12.87 -0.77 -9.22
C GLU A 148 -13.44 -1.51 -10.44
N ILE A 149 -13.71 -2.82 -10.31
CA ILE A 149 -14.34 -3.63 -11.36
C ILE A 149 -15.71 -3.05 -11.73
N GLU A 150 -16.56 -2.76 -10.75
CA GLU A 150 -17.90 -2.19 -11.00
C GLU A 150 -17.85 -0.86 -11.78
N LEU A 151 -16.83 -0.03 -11.52
CA LEU A 151 -16.63 1.23 -12.24
C LEU A 151 -16.13 1.00 -13.68
N GLN A 152 -15.26 0.01 -13.91
CA GLN A 152 -14.77 -0.33 -15.25
C GLN A 152 -15.87 -0.89 -16.16
N TYR A 153 -16.86 -1.60 -15.60
CA TYR A 153 -17.94 -2.25 -16.37
C TYR A 153 -19.28 -1.49 -16.35
N LYS A 154 -19.34 -0.27 -15.81
CA LYS A 154 -20.55 0.56 -15.91
C LYS A 154 -20.78 0.98 -17.37
N PRO A 155 -21.92 0.61 -18.00
CA PRO A 155 -22.23 1.13 -19.32
C PRO A 155 -22.46 2.64 -19.22
N THR A 156 -21.64 3.40 -19.96
CA THR A 156 -21.81 4.85 -20.18
C THR A 156 -23.12 5.17 -20.87
#